data_AF-A0A926EC96-F1
#
_entry.id   AF-A0A926EC96-F1
#
_cell.length_a   1.000
_cell.length_b   1.000
_cell.length_c   1.000
_cell.angle_alpha   90.00
_cell.angle_beta   90.00
_cell.angle_gamma   90.00
#
_symmetry.space_group_name_H-M   'P 1'
#
loop_
_entity.id
_entity.type
_entity.pdbx_description
1 polymer ?
#
loop_
_entity_poly.entity_id
_entity_poly.type
_entity_poly.pdbx_seq_one_letter_code
_entity_poly.pdbx_strand_id
1 'polypeptide(L)' 'MTQDEKRLLQERHRLEQAENRNRVAERKARTRRLIQEGAILEKALPQASTMNLEELEDFLYGILRKN' A
#
# COMPACT_ATOMS: atom_id res chain seq x y z
N MET A 1 37.07 15.91 9.62
CA MET A 1 36.03 16.24 8.63
C MET A 1 36.17 17.70 8.22
N THR A 2 36.37 17.94 6.93
CA THR A 2 36.38 19.29 6.34
C THR A 2 34.97 19.89 6.34
N GLN A 3 34.85 21.20 6.14
CA GLN A 3 33.53 21.85 6.07
C GLN A 3 32.70 21.35 4.88
N ASP A 4 33.36 21.03 3.76
CA ASP A 4 32.70 20.52 2.55
C ASP A 4 32.17 19.09 2.75
N GLU A 5 32.92 18.23 3.45
CA GLU A 5 32.46 16.88 3.82
C GLU A 5 31.22 16.94 4.72
N LYS A 6 31.15 17.90 5.64
CA LYS A 6 29.98 18.10 6.52
C LYS A 6 28.76 18.56 5.72
N ARG A 7 28.94 19.48 4.76
CA ARG A 7 27.85 19.97 3.90
C ARG A 7 27.32 18.85 2.99
N LEU A 8 28.21 18.07 2.38
CA LEU A 8 27.82 16.92 1.56
C LEU A 8 27.01 15.90 2.36
N LEU A 9 27.45 15.59 3.58
CA LEU A 9 26.74 14.66 4.47
C LEU A 9 25.33 15.17 4.83
N GLN A 10 25.20 16.47 5.11
CA GLN A 10 23.89 17.07 5.41
C GLN A 10 22.92 17.01 4.23
N GLU A 11 23.38 17.30 3.01
CA GLU A 11 22.55 17.19 1.81
C GLU A 11 22.13 15.74 1.55
N ARG A 12 23.04 14.78 1.74
CA ARG A 12 22.69 13.36 1.68
C ARG A 12 21.61 12.97 2.69
N HIS A 13 21.74 13.40 3.93
CA HIS A 13 20.73 13.11 4.97
C HIS A 13 19.36 13.74 4.64
N ARG A 14 19.33 14.92 4.01
CA ARG A 14 18.07 15.55 3.56
C ARG A 14 17.40 14.73 2.46
N LEU A 15 18.17 14.26 1.48
CA LEU A 15 17.67 13.40 0.41
C LEU A 15 17.15 12.08 0.97
N GLU A 16 17.92 11.40 1.82
CA GLU A 16 17.50 10.14 2.45
C GLU A 16 16.22 10.31 3.29
N GLN A 17 16.08 11.42 4.01
CA GLN A 17 14.84 11.72 4.76
C GLN A 17 13.64 11.95 3.82
N ALA A 18 13.84 12.65 2.71
CA ALA A 18 12.79 12.87 1.72
C ALA A 18 12.34 11.55 1.07
N GLU A 19 13.28 10.68 0.68
CA GLU A 19 12.98 9.36 0.13
C GLU A 19 12.22 8.48 1.12
N ASN A 20 12.65 8.46 2.39
CA ASN A 20 11.97 7.69 3.42
C ASN A 20 10.55 8.19 3.66
N ARG A 21 10.34 9.52 3.65
CA ARG A 21 8.99 10.12 3.75
C ARG A 21 8.13 9.74 2.56
N ASN A 22 8.66 9.77 1.35
CA ASN A 22 7.93 9.38 0.14
C ASN A 22 7.51 7.91 0.19
N ARG A 23 8.43 6.99 0.55
CA ARG A 23 8.11 5.57 0.72
C ARG A 23 7.01 5.33 1.76
N VAL A 24 7.01 6.08 2.86
CA VAL A 24 5.95 6.00 3.88
C VAL A 24 4.62 6.55 3.33
N ALA A 25 4.65 7.65 2.59
CA ALA A 25 3.45 8.23 1.98
C ALA A 25 2.83 7.26 0.96
N GLU A 26 3.63 6.63 0.10
CA GLU A 26 3.20 5.62 -0.86
C GLU A 26 2.56 4.40 -0.17
N ARG A 27 3.19 3.89 0.89
CA ARG A 27 2.63 2.78 1.68
C ARG A 27 1.28 3.16 2.29
N LYS A 28 1.18 4.35 2.90
CA LYS A 28 -0.08 4.85 3.49
C LYS A 28 -1.17 5.03 2.44
N ALA A 29 -0.82 5.55 1.27
CA ALA A 29 -1.75 5.71 0.16
C ALA A 29 -2.26 4.35 -0.33
N ARG A 30 -1.37 3.37 -0.50
CA ARG A 30 -1.74 1.99 -0.87
C ARG A 30 -2.65 1.35 0.16
N THR A 31 -2.32 1.43 1.45
CA THR A 31 -3.15 0.86 2.52
C THR A 31 -4.52 1.51 2.57
N ARG A 32 -4.61 2.85 2.43
CA ARG A 32 -5.90 3.56 2.39
C ARG A 32 -6.75 3.09 1.21
N ARG A 33 -6.15 2.95 0.02
CA ARG A 33 -6.85 2.46 -1.17
C ARG A 33 -7.39 1.04 -0.95
N LEU A 34 -6.57 0.13 -0.43
CA LEU A 34 -6.99 -1.26 -0.16
C LEU A 34 -8.13 -1.35 0.87
N ILE A 35 -8.11 -0.51 1.91
CA ILE A 35 -9.22 -0.44 2.88
C ILE A 35 -10.52 0.03 2.21
N GLN A 36 -10.43 1.05 1.35
CA GLN A 36 -11.60 1.56 0.62
C GLN A 36 -12.13 0.52 -0.38
N GLU A 37 -11.25 -0.12 -1.13
CA GLU A 37 -11.60 -1.22 -2.04
C GLU A 37 -12.27 -2.37 -1.28
N GLY A 38 -11.73 -2.77 -0.12
CA GLY A 38 -12.32 -3.80 0.74
C GLY A 38 -13.70 -3.41 1.29
N ALA A 39 -13.88 -2.16 1.73
CA ALA A 39 -15.18 -1.68 2.20
C ALA A 39 -16.24 -1.68 1.06
N ILE A 40 -15.85 -1.34 -0.16
CA ILE A 40 -16.72 -1.43 -1.33
C ILE A 40 -17.06 -2.89 -1.62
N LEU A 41 -16.08 -3.78 -1.55
CA LEU A 41 -16.27 -5.21 -1.75
C LEU A 41 -17.27 -5.80 -0.74
N GLU A 42 -17.08 -5.57 0.56
CA GLU A 42 -18.01 -6.06 1.60
C GLU A 42 -19.43 -5.51 1.42
N LYS A 43 -19.56 -4.25 0.97
CA LYS A 43 -20.87 -3.65 0.69
C LYS A 43 -21.55 -4.30 -0.51
N ALA A 44 -20.81 -4.57 -1.59
CA ALA A 44 -21.33 -5.17 -2.80
C ALA A 44 -21.53 -6.69 -2.67
N LEU A 45 -20.76 -7.33 -1.78
CA LEU A 45 -20.68 -8.77 -1.60
C LEU A 45 -20.60 -9.10 -0.10
N PRO A 46 -21.74 -9.07 0.64
CA PRO A 46 -21.73 -9.27 2.09
C PRO A 46 -21.12 -10.60 2.55
N GLN A 47 -21.21 -11.66 1.74
CA GLN A 47 -20.57 -12.94 2.03
C GLN A 47 -19.04 -12.88 2.08
N ALA A 48 -18.41 -11.86 1.49
CA ALA A 48 -16.96 -11.67 1.55
C ALA A 48 -16.46 -11.45 2.99
N SER A 49 -17.28 -10.91 3.89
CA SER A 49 -16.88 -10.65 5.28
C SER A 49 -16.72 -11.93 6.12
N THR A 50 -17.29 -13.04 5.66
CA THR A 50 -17.22 -14.36 6.33
C THR A 50 -16.26 -15.32 5.66
N MET A 51 -15.83 -15.02 4.43
CA MET A 51 -14.86 -15.81 3.69
C MET A 51 -13.46 -15.56 4.22
N ASN A 52 -12.65 -16.61 4.27
CA ASN A 52 -11.20 -16.43 4.39
C ASN A 52 -10.61 -15.95 3.04
N LEU A 53 -9.31 -15.62 3.03
CA LEU A 53 -8.67 -15.05 1.85
C LEU A 53 -8.64 -16.00 0.64
N GLU A 54 -8.46 -17.30 0.88
CA GLU A 54 -8.43 -18.33 -0.17
C GLU A 54 -9.83 -18.55 -0.77
N GLU A 55 -10.85 -18.65 0.09
CA GLU A 55 -12.26 -18.75 -0.33
C GLU A 55 -12.69 -17.53 -1.16
N LEU A 56 -12.30 -16.33 -0.72
CA LEU A 56 -12.62 -15.09 -1.43
C LEU A 56 -11.92 -15.03 -2.79
N GLU A 57 -10.64 -15.43 -2.84
CA GLU A 57 -9.86 -15.48 -4.07
C GLU A 57 -10.49 -16.45 -5.09
N ASP A 58 -10.76 -17.69 -4.67
CA ASP A 58 -11.40 -18.70 -5.51
C ASP A 58 -12.78 -18.28 -5.99
N PHE A 59 -13.59 -17.67 -5.11
CA PHE A 59 -14.92 -17.18 -5.45
C PHE A 59 -14.86 -16.09 -6.54
N LEU A 60 -13.99 -15.09 -6.36
CA LEU A 60 -13.87 -13.97 -7.31
C LEU A 60 -13.32 -14.42 -8.67
N TYR A 61 -12.27 -15.25 -8.68
CA TYR A 61 -11.76 -15.83 -9.94
C TYR A 61 -12.78 -16.75 -10.60
N GLY A 62 -13.55 -17.50 -9.80
CA GLY A 62 -14.63 -18.35 -10.28
C GLY A 62 -15.73 -17.55 -10.99
N ILE A 63 -16.09 -16.36 -10.50
CA ILE A 63 -17.04 -15.46 -11.16
C ILE A 63 -16.44 -14.89 -12.45
N LEU A 64 -15.22 -14.35 -12.39
CA LEU A 64 -14.59 -13.67 -13.52
C LEU A 64 -14.27 -14.60 -14.69
N ARG A 65 -14.05 -15.90 -14.43
CA ARG A 65 -13.83 -16.92 -15.48
C ARG A 65 -15.12 -17.43 -16.11
N LYS A 66 -16.27 -17.22 -15.47
CA LYS A 66 -17.59 -17.68 -15.95
C LYS A 66 -18.33 -16.62 -16.77
N ASN A 67 -17.85 -15.38 -16.74
CA ASN A 67 -18.29 -14.28 -17.61
C ASN A 67 -17.32 -14.12 -18.78
#